data_AF-A0A9E3SQH8-F1
#
_entry.id   AF-A0A9E3SQH8-F1
#
_cell.length_a   1.000
_cell.length_b   1.000
_cell.length_c   1.000
_cell.angle_alpha   90.00
_cell.angle_beta   90.00
_cell.angle_gamma   90.00
#
_symmetry.space_group_name_H-M   'P 1'
#
loop_
_entity.id
_entity.type
_entity.pdbx_description
1 polymer ?
#
loop_
_entity_poly.entity_id
_entity_poly.type
_entity_poly.pdbx_seq_one_letter_code
_entity_poly.pdbx_strand_id
1 'polypeptide(L)'
;MRKFIFQYLIPRIAQFLTIIFVGITVTFVIPRLSPTDPVEAQVSMMMARGNVLDAQSVESMRNALTELYGLSGSPIEQYFAFWGRLLRGDLGPSLGNFPTPVSEMIAQALPYTLSLLVTAVI
;
A
#
# COMPACT_ATOMS: atom_id res chain seq x y z
N MET A 1 -6.44 26.09 -30.57
CA MET A 1 -5.56 25.36 -29.60
C MET A 1 -5.78 25.76 -28.15
N ARG A 2 -5.72 27.05 -27.73
CA ARG A 2 -5.97 27.45 -26.32
C ARG A 2 -7.31 26.96 -25.76
N LYS A 3 -8.42 27.11 -26.51
CA LYS A 3 -9.75 26.61 -26.08
C LYS A 3 -9.77 25.10 -25.80
N PHE A 4 -9.15 24.29 -26.64
CA PHE A 4 -9.04 22.83 -26.43
C PHE A 4 -8.26 22.49 -25.15
N ILE A 5 -7.13 23.16 -24.90
CA ILE A 5 -6.32 22.93 -23.68
C ILE A 5 -7.13 23.27 -22.43
N PHE A 6 -7.74 24.45 -22.38
CA PHE A 6 -8.46 24.93 -21.20
C PHE A 6 -9.85 24.30 -20.98
N GLN A 7 -10.55 23.92 -22.05
CA GLN A 7 -11.90 23.35 -21.94
C GLN A 7 -11.94 21.83 -21.87
N TYR A 8 -10.89 21.15 -22.35
CA TYR A 8 -10.90 19.68 -22.44
C TYR A 8 -9.72 19.03 -21.72
N LEU A 9 -8.50 19.44 -22.03
CA LEU A 9 -7.30 18.77 -21.50
C LEU A 9 -7.14 19.01 -19.99
N ILE A 10 -7.22 20.28 -19.54
CA ILE A 10 -7.06 20.63 -18.12
C ILE A 10 -8.11 19.97 -17.23
N PRO A 11 -9.43 20.05 -17.53
CA PRO A 11 -10.44 19.38 -16.70
C PRO A 11 -10.22 17.87 -16.61
N ARG A 12 -9.77 17.25 -17.71
CA ARG A 12 -9.56 15.79 -17.76
C ARG A 12 -8.34 15.33 -16.97
N ILE A 13 -7.23 16.08 -17.04
CA ILE A 13 -6.05 15.83 -16.21
C ILE A 13 -6.40 16.08 -14.73
N ALA A 14 -7.11 17.16 -14.41
CA ALA A 14 -7.53 17.46 -13.04
C ALA A 14 -8.45 16.37 -12.48
N GLN A 15 -9.39 15.86 -13.27
CA GLN A 15 -10.24 14.73 -12.90
C GLN A 15 -9.41 13.47 -12.64
N PHE A 16 -8.48 13.15 -13.54
CA PHE A 16 -7.59 11.99 -13.39
C PHE A 16 -6.75 12.06 -12.12
N LEU A 17 -6.12 13.21 -11.86
CA LEU A 17 -5.34 13.43 -10.64
C LEU A 17 -6.20 13.36 -9.38
N THR A 18 -7.43 13.89 -9.44
CA THR A 18 -8.40 13.78 -8.33
C THR A 18 -8.73 12.33 -8.03
N ILE A 19 -9.01 11.52 -9.06
CA ILE A 19 -9.33 10.09 -8.90
C ILE A 19 -8.14 9.35 -8.27
N ILE A 20 -6.92 9.59 -8.76
CA ILE A 20 -5.71 8.99 -8.20
C ILE A 20 -5.53 9.39 -6.74
N PHE A 21 -5.63 10.69 -6.44
CA PHE A 21 -5.49 11.20 -5.09
C PHE A 21 -6.50 10.58 -4.13
N VAL A 22 -7.77 10.52 -4.52
CA VAL A 22 -8.83 9.88 -3.72
C VAL A 22 -8.55 8.39 -3.55
N GLY A 23 -8.18 7.68 -4.63
CA GLY A 23 -7.87 6.24 -4.56
C GLY A 23 -6.71 5.93 -3.62
N ILE A 24 -5.64 6.71 -3.66
CA ILE A 24 -4.48 6.57 -2.76
C ILE A 24 -4.89 6.88 -1.32
N THR A 25 -5.66 7.94 -1.10
CA THR A 25 -6.17 8.31 0.23
C THR A 25 -7.04 7.19 0.80
N VAL A 26 -7.95 6.63 0.01
CA VAL A 26 -8.82 5.53 0.41
C VAL A 26 -7.99 4.29 0.74
N THR A 27 -6.98 3.96 -0.08
CA THR A 27 -6.06 2.84 0.16
C THR A 27 -5.26 3.02 1.45
N PHE A 28 -4.94 4.25 1.82
CA PHE A 28 -4.29 4.57 3.09
C PHE A 28 -5.25 4.43 4.29
N VAL A 29 -6.49 4.92 4.15
CA VAL A 29 -7.46 4.99 5.26
C VAL A 29 -8.09 3.64 5.55
N ILE A 30 -8.49 2.86 4.54
CA ILE A 30 -9.24 1.60 4.72
C ILE A 30 -8.53 0.63 5.70
N PRO A 31 -7.23 0.31 5.53
CA PRO A 31 -6.55 -0.60 6.45
C PRO A 31 -6.46 -0.06 7.88
N ARG A 32 -6.44 1.26 8.07
CA ARG A 32 -6.36 1.93 9.37
C ARG A 32 -7.70 2.00 10.10
N LEU A 33 -8.80 1.79 9.38
CA LEU A 33 -10.13 1.60 9.97
C LEU A 33 -10.37 0.14 10.39
N SER A 34 -9.49 -0.78 9.98
CA SER A 34 -9.56 -2.17 10.43
C SER A 34 -9.45 -2.24 11.96
N PRO A 35 -10.30 -3.05 12.63
CA PRO A 35 -10.19 -3.24 14.08
C PRO A 35 -8.94 -4.04 14.47
N THR A 36 -8.32 -4.73 13.51
CA THR A 36 -7.16 -5.59 13.75
C THR A 36 -5.88 -4.87 13.39
N ASP A 37 -4.96 -4.76 14.35
CA ASP A 37 -3.62 -4.24 14.12
C ASP A 37 -2.79 -5.25 13.29
N PRO A 38 -2.29 -4.87 12.09
CA PRO A 38 -1.51 -5.76 11.25
C PRO A 38 -0.19 -6.21 11.89
N VAL A 39 0.40 -5.41 12.78
CA VAL A 39 1.63 -5.76 13.50
C VAL A 39 1.32 -6.89 14.48
N GLU A 40 0.28 -6.75 15.30
CA GLU A 40 -0.12 -7.79 16.25
C GLU A 40 -0.59 -9.06 15.55
N ALA A 41 -1.31 -8.92 14.43
CA ALA A 41 -1.70 -10.06 13.61
C ALA A 41 -0.48 -10.83 13.10
N GLN A 42 0.60 -10.14 12.70
CA GLN A 42 1.80 -10.83 12.27
C GLN A 42 2.64 -11.39 13.40
N VAL A 43 2.80 -10.67 14.50
CA VAL A 43 3.50 -11.18 15.68
C VAL A 43 2.81 -12.46 16.18
N SER A 44 1.48 -12.46 16.31
CA SER A 44 0.73 -13.65 16.72
C SER A 44 0.87 -14.82 15.74
N MET A 45 0.85 -14.58 14.43
CA MET A 45 1.13 -15.61 13.42
C MET A 45 2.54 -16.17 13.54
N MET A 46 3.56 -15.33 13.76
CA MET A 46 4.96 -15.77 13.91
C MET A 46 5.19 -16.58 15.20
N MET A 47 4.56 -16.19 16.30
CA MET A 47 4.59 -16.91 17.57
C MET A 47 3.90 -18.28 17.44
N ALA A 48 2.74 -18.33 16.76
CA ALA A 48 2.01 -19.57 16.49
C ALA A 48 2.78 -20.57 15.62
N ARG A 49 3.69 -20.08 14.76
CA ARG A 49 4.59 -20.91 13.95
C ARG A 49 5.79 -21.48 14.73
N GLY A 50 5.83 -21.32 16.05
CA GLY A 50 6.82 -21.96 16.93
C GLY A 50 8.07 -21.14 17.19
N ASN A 51 8.10 -19.85 16.82
CA ASN A 51 9.14 -18.95 17.29
C ASN A 51 8.85 -18.60 18.76
N VAL A 52 9.41 -19.36 19.70
CA VAL A 52 9.41 -18.99 21.12
C VAL A 52 10.40 -17.83 21.28
N LEU A 53 9.90 -16.62 21.12
CA LEU A 53 10.68 -15.40 21.31
C LEU A 53 10.55 -14.93 22.75
N ASP A 54 11.67 -14.59 23.37
CA ASP A 54 11.68 -13.86 24.65
C ASP A 54 10.88 -12.54 24.52
N ALA A 55 10.32 -12.05 25.63
CA ALA A 55 9.49 -10.84 25.65
C ALA A 55 10.20 -9.61 25.02
N GLN A 56 11.51 -9.50 25.22
CA GLN A 56 12.32 -8.43 24.62
C GLN A 56 12.43 -8.56 23.09
N SER A 57 12.54 -9.80 22.59
CA SER A 57 12.61 -10.09 21.16
C SER A 57 11.29 -9.80 20.46
N VAL A 58 10.16 -10.11 21.11
CA VAL A 58 8.82 -9.76 20.62
C VAL A 58 8.65 -8.25 20.48
N GLU A 59 9.08 -7.47 21.47
CA GLU A 59 8.97 -6.01 21.41
C GLU A 59 9.86 -5.41 20.31
N SER A 60 11.07 -5.95 20.13
CA SER A 60 11.93 -5.53 19.01
C SER A 60 11.31 -5.84 17.64
N MET A 61 10.64 -6.99 17.51
CA MET A 61 9.94 -7.39 16.29
C MET A 61 8.75 -6.47 16.01
N ARG A 62 7.95 -6.16 17.04
CA ARG A 62 6.83 -5.22 16.94
C ARG A 62 7.28 -3.87 16.41
N ASN A 63 8.37 -3.33 16.95
CA ASN A 63 8.93 -2.05 16.50
C ASN A 63 9.42 -2.11 15.05
N ALA A 64 10.15 -3.17 14.68
CA ALA A 64 10.63 -3.36 13.31
C ALA A 64 9.47 -3.48 12.30
N LEU A 65 8.41 -4.22 12.64
CA LEU A 65 7.21 -4.34 11.81
C LEU A 65 6.43 -3.02 11.72
N THR A 66 6.35 -2.27 12.82
CA THR A 66 5.70 -0.96 12.86
C THR A 66 6.38 0.03 11.90
N GLU A 67 7.71 0.05 11.92
CA GLU A 67 8.50 0.87 10.99
C GLU A 67 8.36 0.38 9.55
N LEU A 68 8.48 -0.94 9.32
CA LEU A 68 8.38 -1.54 7.99
C LEU A 68 7.02 -1.28 7.32
N TYR A 69 5.93 -1.33 8.08
CA TYR A 69 4.58 -0.99 7.60
C TYR A 69 4.31 0.52 7.54
N GLY A 70 5.24 1.37 8.02
CA GLY A 70 5.07 2.83 8.02
C GLY A 70 3.96 3.28 8.97
N LEU A 71 3.81 2.60 10.11
CA LEU A 71 2.83 2.89 11.16
C LEU A 71 3.42 3.72 12.30
N SER A 72 4.69 4.13 12.19
CA SER A 72 5.36 5.00 13.15
C SER A 72 4.90 6.46 13.03
N GLY A 73 4.69 7.13 14.16
CA GLY A 73 4.38 8.56 14.22
C GLY A 73 2.90 8.89 14.08
N SER A 74 2.60 10.17 13.90
CA SER A 74 1.22 10.68 13.75
C SER A 74 0.59 10.24 12.42
N PRO A 75 -0.76 10.15 12.33
CA PRO A 75 -1.43 9.75 11.09
C PRO A 75 -1.08 10.62 9.87
N ILE A 76 -0.79 11.91 10.11
CA ILE A 76 -0.40 12.86 9.06
C ILE A 76 1.01 12.55 8.54
N GLU A 77 1.96 12.27 9.44
CA GLU A 77 3.32 11.87 9.07
C GLU A 77 3.30 10.56 8.27
N GLN A 78 2.51 9.57 8.73
CA GLN A 78 2.33 8.31 8.02
C GLN A 78 1.78 8.52 6.61
N TYR A 79 0.84 9.46 6.44
CA TYR A 79 0.25 9.77 5.14
C TYR A 79 1.29 10.33 4.17
N PHE A 80 2.08 11.32 4.59
CA PHE A 80 3.14 11.88 3.74
C PHE A 80 4.28 10.88 3.49
N ALA A 81 4.64 10.06 4.49
CA ALA A 81 5.61 8.99 4.33
C ALA A 81 5.11 7.94 3.31
N PHE A 82 3.83 7.58 3.36
CA PHE A 82 3.19 6.67 2.39
C PHE A 82 3.27 7.21 0.96
N TRP A 83 2.97 8.50 0.76
CA TRP A 83 3.17 9.17 -0.54
C TRP A 83 4.63 9.14 -0.99
N GLY A 84 5.57 9.41 -0.08
CA GLY A 84 7.01 9.36 -0.38
C GLY A 84 7.49 7.99 -0.85
N ARG A 85 7.01 6.92 -0.22
CA ARG A 85 7.30 5.52 -0.63
C ARG A 85 6.67 5.20 -1.98
N LEU A 86 5.39 5.53 -2.15
CA LEU A 86 4.64 5.31 -3.39
C LEU A 86 5.31 5.95 -4.61
N LEU A 87 5.75 7.20 -4.49
CA LEU A 87 6.43 7.93 -5.58
C LEU A 87 7.80 7.33 -5.93
N ARG A 88 8.42 6.58 -5.02
CA ARG A 88 9.67 5.83 -5.25
C ARG A 88 9.42 4.42 -5.79
N GLY A 89 8.15 4.03 -5.96
CA GLY A 89 7.77 2.67 -6.35
C GLY A 89 7.87 1.65 -5.20
N ASP A 90 8.05 2.10 -3.96
CA ASP A 90 8.03 1.24 -2.78
C ASP A 90 6.60 1.16 -2.25
N LEU A 91 5.93 0.03 -2.51
CA LEU A 91 4.60 -0.28 -2.01
C LEU A 91 4.62 -1.00 -0.67
N GLY A 92 5.81 -1.32 -0.15
CA GLY A 92 6.00 -2.09 1.06
C GLY A 92 5.61 -3.57 0.92
N PRO A 93 5.72 -4.32 2.03
CA PRO A 93 5.26 -5.70 2.11
C PRO A 93 3.74 -5.80 2.20
N SER A 94 3.21 -6.91 1.71
CA SER A 94 1.79 -7.25 1.84
C SER A 94 1.43 -7.52 3.31
N LEU A 95 0.38 -6.88 3.80
CA LEU A 95 -0.14 -7.13 5.16
C LEU A 95 -0.67 -8.58 5.30
N GLY A 96 -1.27 -9.12 4.24
CA GLY A 96 -1.85 -10.47 4.23
C GLY A 96 -0.86 -11.57 3.82
N ASN A 97 0.11 -11.25 2.95
CA ASN A 97 1.08 -12.21 2.41
C ASN A 97 2.52 -11.84 2.78
N PHE A 98 2.75 -11.46 4.03
CA PHE A 98 4.09 -11.16 4.54
C PHE A 98 5.00 -12.40 4.43
N PRO A 99 6.27 -12.24 4.00
CA PRO A 99 7.03 -11.00 3.76
C PRO A 99 6.98 -10.46 2.32
N THR A 100 6.09 -10.97 1.46
CA THR A 100 6.12 -10.68 0.02
C THR A 100 5.84 -9.19 -0.28
N PRO A 101 6.71 -8.50 -1.05
CA PRO A 101 6.45 -7.13 -1.51
C PRO A 101 5.19 -7.04 -2.39
N VAL A 102 4.41 -5.97 -2.24
CA VAL A 102 3.20 -5.74 -3.05
C VAL A 102 3.55 -5.57 -4.54
N SER A 103 4.68 -4.94 -4.85
CA SER A 103 5.18 -4.78 -6.23
C SER A 103 5.39 -6.12 -6.94
N GLU A 104 5.88 -7.12 -6.22
CA GLU A 104 6.07 -8.47 -6.74
C GLU A 104 4.74 -9.16 -7.04
N MET A 105 3.78 -9.06 -6.12
CA MET A 105 2.42 -9.59 -6.33
C MET A 105 1.75 -8.96 -7.57
N ILE A 106 1.92 -7.64 -7.75
CA ILE A 106 1.42 -6.94 -8.93
C ILE A 106 2.13 -7.46 -10.19
N ALA A 107 3.45 -7.59 -10.16
CA ALA A 107 4.22 -8.07 -11.31
C ALA A 107 3.83 -9.50 -11.72
N GLN A 108 3.51 -10.37 -10.76
CA GLN A 108 3.02 -11.72 -11.02
C GLN A 108 1.62 -11.73 -11.67
N ALA A 109 0.72 -10.82 -11.25
CA ALA A 109 -0.63 -10.73 -11.79
C ALA A 109 -0.70 -10.00 -13.14
N LEU A 110 0.23 -9.06 -13.39
CA LEU A 110 0.21 -8.15 -14.52
C LEU A 110 0.08 -8.83 -15.89
N PRO A 111 0.81 -9.92 -16.23
CA PRO A 111 0.70 -10.57 -17.52
C PRO A 111 -0.71 -11.09 -17.81
N TYR A 112 -1.36 -11.68 -16.79
CA TYR A 112 -2.72 -12.20 -16.93
C TYR A 112 -3.72 -11.07 -17.14
N THR A 113 -3.63 -10.00 -16.34
CA THR A 113 -4.50 -8.83 -16.50
C THR A 113 -4.34 -8.18 -17.88
N LEU A 114 -3.10 -8.02 -18.35
CA LEU A 114 -2.83 -7.47 -19.67
C LEU A 114 -3.35 -8.37 -20.79
N SER A 115 -3.15 -9.69 -20.69
CA SER A 115 -3.65 -10.63 -21.70
C SER A 115 -5.18 -10.62 -21.81
N LEU A 116 -5.89 -10.57 -20.68
CA LEU A 116 -7.34 -10.45 -20.64
C LEU A 116 -7.82 -9.11 -21.19
N LEU A 117 -7.17 -8.00 -20.80
CA LEU A 117 -7.50 -6.67 -21.28
C LEU A 117 -7.36 -6.56 -22.80
N VAL A 118 -6.25 -7.04 -23.35
CA VAL A 118 -5.97 -7.00 -24.79
C VAL A 118 -7.03 -7.81 -25.55
N THR A 119 -7.36 -9.01 -25.07
CA THR A 119 -8.35 -9.88 -25.74
C THR A 119 -9.78 -9.34 -25.65
N ALA A 120 -10.11 -8.60 -24.58
CA ALA A 120 -11.45 -8.02 -24.42
C ALA A 120 -11.66 -6.73 -25.23
N VAL A 121 -10.58 -6.01 -25.56
CA VAL A 121 -10.63 -4.71 -26.25
C VAL A 121 -10.51 -4.85 -27.77
N ILE A 122 -9.79 -5.88 -28.25
CA ILE A 122 -9.61 -6.17 -29.68
C ILE A 122 -10.72 -7.09 -30.17
#